data_AF-A0A4V5P789-F1
#
_entry.id   AF-A0A4V5P789-F1
#
_cell.length_a   1.000
_cell.length_b   1.000
_cell.length_c   1.000
_cell.angle_alpha   90.00
_cell.angle_beta   90.00
_cell.angle_gamma   90.00
#
_symmetry.space_group_name_H-M   'P 1'
#
loop_
_entity.id
_entity.type
_entity.pdbx_description
1 polymer ?
#
loop_
_entity_poly.entity_id
_entity_poly.type
_entity_poly.pdbx_seq_one_letter_code
_entity_poly.pdbx_strand_id
1 'polypeptide(L)'
;MMPLLSLVFSALFILFGTVIIQAFSDSNEERESSPPDKEEAHEKTGRTEPSFTKEPSSKIPKKGFVEVTELTDVTYTSNLVRLRPGHMNVVLILSNSTKTSLLQKFALEVYTFTGSSCLHFSFLSLDKHREWLEYLLEFAQDVAPIPNQYDKHFMERDYTGYVLALNGHKKYFCLFKPQKTVEEEEAMGSCSDLDSSLHLGESRGKSSGLGSRPIKGKLSKLSLWMERLLEGSLQRFYIPSWPELD
;
A
#
# COMPACT_ATOMS: atom_id res chain seq x y z
N MET A 1 22.87 44.95 29.63
CA MET A 1 22.18 45.28 28.37
C MET A 1 21.23 44.18 27.85
N MET A 2 21.30 42.92 28.32
CA MET A 2 20.44 41.83 27.80
C MET A 2 19.03 41.64 28.43
N PRO A 3 18.71 42.07 29.67
CA PRO A 3 17.37 41.82 30.24
C PRO A 3 16.29 42.79 29.72
N LEU A 4 16.66 44.04 29.38
CA LEU A 4 15.70 45.04 28.89
C LEU A 4 15.20 44.70 27.48
N LEU A 5 16.09 44.19 26.61
CA LEU A 5 15.72 43.78 25.26
C LEU A 5 14.70 42.63 25.27
N SER A 6 14.93 41.62 26.12
CA SER A 6 14.03 40.48 26.26
C SER A 6 12.64 40.87 26.77
N LEU A 7 12.57 41.85 27.69
CA LEU A 7 11.31 42.37 28.20
C LEU A 7 10.53 43.12 27.11
N VAL A 8 11.22 43.92 26.29
CA VAL A 8 10.62 44.62 25.14
C VAL A 8 10.10 43.63 24.09
N PHE A 9 10.89 42.61 23.72
CA PHE A 9 10.43 41.58 22.78
C PHE A 9 9.25 40.77 23.31
N SER A 10 9.23 40.44 24.61
CA SER A 10 8.09 39.75 25.23
C SER A 10 6.83 40.62 25.22
N ALA A 11 6.93 41.91 25.52
CA ALA A 11 5.79 42.83 25.48
C ALA A 11 5.24 42.98 24.05
N LEU A 12 6.12 43.09 23.05
CA LEU A 12 5.75 43.17 21.65
C LEU A 12 5.08 41.88 21.16
N PHE A 13 5.61 40.71 21.55
CA PHE A 13 5.03 39.42 21.17
C PHE A 13 3.64 39.21 21.74
N ILE A 14 3.38 39.64 22.98
CA ILE A 14 2.06 39.56 23.60
C ILE A 14 1.08 40.50 22.88
N LEU A 15 1.47 41.76 22.62
CA LEU A 15 0.62 42.74 21.91
C LEU A 15 0.28 42.29 20.48
N PHE A 16 1.27 41.82 19.71
CA PHE A 16 1.02 41.32 18.36
C PHE A 16 0.25 39.99 18.36
N GLY A 17 0.55 39.10 19.31
CA GLY A 17 -0.17 37.83 19.45
C GLY A 17 -1.66 38.04 19.71
N THR A 18 -2.02 38.99 20.58
CA THR A 18 -3.43 39.32 20.84
C THR A 18 -4.13 39.92 19.63
N VAL A 19 -3.48 40.80 18.87
CA VAL A 19 -4.07 41.41 17.66
C VAL A 19 -4.29 40.37 16.56
N ILE A 20 -3.35 39.44 16.38
CA ILE A 20 -3.47 38.35 15.40
C ILE A 20 -4.61 37.41 15.78
N ILE A 21 -4.67 36.96 17.04
CA ILE A 21 -5.74 36.06 17.51
C ILE A 21 -7.11 36.73 17.36
N GLN A 22 -7.23 38.01 17.71
CA GLN A 22 -8.49 38.74 17.59
C GLN A 22 -8.90 38.96 16.12
N ALA A 23 -7.96 39.30 15.23
CA ALA A 23 -8.22 39.48 13.80
C ALA A 23 -8.65 38.20 13.08
N PHE A 24 -8.21 37.03 13.54
CA PHE A 24 -8.60 35.74 12.96
C PHE A 24 -9.80 35.09 13.67
N SER A 25 -10.06 35.42 14.93
CA SER A 25 -11.28 34.98 15.63
C SER A 25 -12.53 35.68 15.10
N ASP A 26 -12.48 36.99 14.84
CA ASP A 26 -13.64 37.73 14.29
C ASP A 26 -14.00 37.29 12.86
N SER A 27 -13.03 36.79 12.08
CA SER A 27 -13.27 36.29 10.71
C SER A 27 -13.96 34.91 10.67
N ASN A 28 -14.01 34.19 11.79
CA ASN A 28 -14.56 32.82 11.83
C ASN A 28 -16.05 32.79 12.22
N GLU A 29 -16.62 33.88 12.74
CA GLU A 29 -18.03 33.93 13.18
C GLU A 29 -19.04 34.27 12.06
N GLU A 30 -18.62 34.77 10.88
CA GLU A 30 -19.57 35.18 9.82
C GLU A 30 -20.09 34.03 8.91
N ARG A 31 -19.78 32.76 9.18
CA ARG A 31 -20.22 31.62 8.35
C ARG A 31 -21.03 30.55 9.06
N GLU A 32 -21.86 30.93 10.01
CA GLU A 32 -22.98 30.07 10.44
C GLU A 32 -24.23 30.92 10.71
N SER A 33 -25.07 31.09 9.69
CA SER A 33 -26.41 31.69 9.85
C SER A 33 -27.48 30.78 9.25
N SER A 34 -28.14 30.00 10.12
CA SER A 34 -29.57 29.66 9.99
C SER A 34 -30.15 29.24 11.36
N PRO A 35 -31.43 29.55 11.68
CA PRO A 35 -31.90 29.82 13.06
C PRO A 35 -32.95 28.79 13.56
N PRO A 36 -33.72 29.04 14.65
CA PRO A 36 -33.34 28.92 16.06
C PRO A 36 -34.25 27.92 16.82
N ASP A 37 -33.86 27.45 18.01
CA ASP A 37 -34.81 27.31 19.14
C ASP A 37 -34.12 27.16 20.51
N LYS A 38 -34.85 27.56 21.54
CA LYS A 38 -34.45 28.19 22.80
C LYS A 38 -33.95 27.27 23.94
N GLU A 39 -33.37 27.98 24.92
CA GLU A 39 -33.43 27.80 26.39
C GLU A 39 -32.23 27.15 27.13
N GLU A 40 -31.32 28.05 27.55
CA GLU A 40 -30.69 28.25 28.87
C GLU A 40 -30.42 27.06 29.82
N ALA A 41 -29.16 26.87 30.22
CA ALA A 41 -28.63 27.37 31.52
C ALA A 41 -27.20 26.85 31.81
N HIS A 42 -26.36 27.75 32.32
CA HIS A 42 -24.95 27.57 32.72
C HIS A 42 -24.77 26.71 34.00
N GLU A 43 -23.69 25.91 34.10
CA GLU A 43 -22.63 26.09 35.12
C GLU A 43 -21.39 25.16 34.98
N LYS A 44 -20.26 25.78 34.61
CA LYS A 44 -18.92 25.81 35.26
C LYS A 44 -18.18 24.54 35.76
N THR A 45 -17.00 24.36 35.13
CA THR A 45 -15.64 24.12 35.72
C THR A 45 -15.07 22.69 35.75
N GLY A 46 -14.16 22.44 34.79
CA GLY A 46 -12.74 22.12 35.05
C GLY A 46 -12.33 20.68 35.38
N ARG A 47 -11.67 20.01 34.43
CA ARG A 47 -10.30 19.48 34.58
C ARG A 47 -9.78 18.87 33.28
N THR A 48 -8.59 19.31 32.91
CA THR A 48 -7.76 18.83 31.80
C THR A 48 -7.21 17.43 32.12
N GLU A 49 -7.51 16.44 31.28
CA GLU A 49 -6.66 15.28 31.08
C GLU A 49 -6.46 15.04 29.58
N PRO A 50 -5.26 14.66 29.11
CA PRO A 50 -5.01 14.35 27.72
C PRO A 50 -5.58 12.96 27.44
N SER A 51 -6.87 12.90 27.09
CA SER A 51 -7.46 11.71 26.49
C SER A 51 -6.75 11.45 25.16
N PHE A 52 -5.86 10.46 25.13
CA PHE A 52 -5.46 9.78 23.91
C PHE A 52 -6.71 9.14 23.30
N THR A 53 -7.38 9.87 22.42
CA THR A 53 -8.43 9.33 21.56
C THR A 53 -7.78 8.35 20.60
N LYS A 54 -7.87 7.06 20.92
CA LYS A 54 -7.77 5.98 19.93
C LYS A 54 -8.91 6.22 18.93
N GLU A 55 -8.61 6.82 17.78
CA GLU A 55 -9.57 6.84 16.67
C GLU A 55 -9.82 5.37 16.24
N PRO A 56 -11.08 4.91 16.21
CA PRO A 56 -11.40 3.63 15.57
C PRO A 56 -11.16 3.79 14.07
N SER A 57 -10.30 2.94 13.51
CA SER A 57 -9.79 2.94 12.15
C SER A 57 -10.83 2.54 11.07
N SER A 58 -12.11 2.83 11.29
CA SER A 58 -13.20 2.46 10.37
C SER A 58 -13.92 3.71 9.86
N LYS A 59 -13.18 4.65 9.27
CA LYS A 59 -13.80 5.69 8.44
C LYS A 59 -14.08 5.07 7.08
N ILE A 60 -15.36 4.90 6.74
CA ILE A 60 -15.82 4.48 5.41
C ILE A 60 -15.15 5.39 4.36
N PRO A 61 -14.65 4.85 3.23
CA PRO A 61 -14.04 5.65 2.17
C PRO A 61 -14.95 6.81 1.73
N LYS A 62 -14.46 8.04 1.84
CA LYS A 62 -15.19 9.25 1.39
C LYS A 62 -15.20 9.39 -0.13
N LYS A 63 -14.24 8.76 -0.82
CA LYS A 63 -14.10 8.77 -2.28
C LYS A 63 -14.77 7.52 -2.86
N GLY A 64 -15.48 7.69 -3.97
CA GLY A 64 -16.07 6.58 -4.74
C GLY A 64 -15.07 5.80 -5.61
N PHE A 65 -13.77 6.05 -5.45
CA PHE A 65 -12.71 5.43 -6.24
C PHE A 65 -11.44 5.21 -5.39
N VAL A 66 -10.60 4.26 -5.83
CA VAL A 66 -9.26 4.03 -5.28
C VAL A 66 -8.24 4.77 -6.12
N GLU A 67 -7.44 5.62 -5.50
CA GLU A 67 -6.34 6.31 -6.14
C GLU A 67 -5.10 5.40 -6.13
N VAL A 68 -4.66 4.95 -7.32
CA VAL A 68 -3.49 4.09 -7.48
C VAL A 68 -2.49 4.79 -8.39
N THR A 69 -1.28 5.02 -7.89
CA THR A 69 -0.21 5.71 -8.62
C THR A 69 0.84 4.74 -9.14
N GLU A 70 1.43 4.98 -10.31
CA GLU A 70 2.59 4.19 -10.74
C GLU A 70 3.80 4.55 -9.89
N LEU A 71 4.52 3.54 -9.40
CA LEU A 71 5.82 3.73 -8.78
C LEU A 71 6.88 3.79 -9.88
N THR A 72 7.39 4.98 -10.15
CA THR A 72 8.45 5.27 -11.11
C THR A 72 9.58 6.02 -10.39
N ASP A 73 10.71 6.23 -11.04
CA ASP A 73 11.79 7.15 -10.63
C ASP A 73 11.28 8.48 -10.01
N VAL A 74 10.32 9.13 -10.67
CA VAL A 74 9.72 10.41 -10.25
C VAL A 74 8.92 10.29 -8.96
N THR A 75 8.08 9.26 -8.83
CA THR A 75 7.18 9.08 -7.66
C THR A 75 7.85 8.31 -6.52
N TYR A 76 8.97 7.64 -6.80
CA TYR A 76 9.68 6.76 -5.88
C TYR A 76 10.00 7.44 -4.54
N THR A 77 10.56 8.63 -4.65
CA THR A 77 11.06 9.34 -3.50
C THR A 77 9.91 9.77 -2.57
N SER A 78 8.78 10.24 -3.11
CA SER A 78 7.63 10.68 -2.30
C SER A 78 6.80 9.51 -1.79
N ASN A 79 6.68 8.45 -2.59
CA ASN A 79 5.76 7.34 -2.31
C ASN A 79 6.45 6.17 -1.58
N LEU A 80 7.77 6.24 -1.39
CA LEU A 80 8.52 5.26 -0.61
C LEU A 80 9.59 5.89 0.28
N VAL A 81 10.65 6.44 -0.30
CA VAL A 81 11.89 6.78 0.45
C VAL A 81 11.65 7.83 1.54
N ARG A 82 10.89 8.88 1.22
CA ARG A 82 10.54 9.98 2.14
C ARG A 82 9.10 9.90 2.64
N LEU A 83 8.51 8.70 2.62
CA LEU A 83 7.18 8.51 3.16
C LEU A 83 7.19 8.78 4.68
N ARG A 84 6.17 9.48 5.17
CA ARG A 84 6.10 9.88 6.59
C ARG A 84 6.15 8.64 7.53
N PRO A 85 6.74 8.74 8.73
CA PRO A 85 6.72 7.66 9.70
C PRO A 85 5.28 7.18 9.98
N GLY A 86 5.09 5.86 10.03
CA GLY A 86 3.78 5.24 10.22
C GLY A 86 2.94 5.09 8.93
N HIS A 87 3.37 5.73 7.83
CA HIS A 87 2.76 5.49 6.52
C HIS A 87 3.43 4.30 5.82
N MET A 88 2.68 3.69 4.91
CA MET A 88 3.10 2.53 4.13
C MET A 88 2.51 2.61 2.73
N ASN A 89 3.28 2.17 1.74
CA ASN A 89 2.80 2.08 0.37
C ASN A 89 2.53 0.61 0.01
N VAL A 90 1.30 0.31 -0.39
CA VAL A 90 0.87 -1.01 -0.83
C VAL A 90 0.94 -1.04 -2.36
N VAL A 91 1.93 -1.78 -2.86
CA VAL A 91 2.34 -1.79 -4.25
C VAL A 91 1.94 -3.11 -4.91
N LEU A 92 1.03 -3.03 -5.89
CA LEU A 92 0.66 -4.14 -6.76
C LEU A 92 1.70 -4.33 -7.87
N ILE A 93 2.18 -5.57 -8.05
CA ILE A 93 3.06 -5.93 -9.16
C ILE A 93 2.21 -6.40 -10.35
N LEU A 94 2.44 -5.82 -11.53
CA LEU A 94 1.70 -6.16 -12.75
C LEU A 94 2.54 -5.99 -14.01
N SER A 95 2.05 -6.53 -15.13
CA SER A 95 2.58 -6.30 -16.48
C SER A 95 1.64 -5.44 -17.32
N ASN A 96 2.13 -4.91 -18.44
CA ASN A 96 1.33 -4.15 -19.40
C ASN A 96 0.10 -4.95 -19.89
N SER A 97 0.23 -6.26 -20.07
CA SER A 97 -0.87 -7.12 -20.52
C SER A 97 -1.94 -7.36 -19.44
N THR A 98 -1.59 -7.19 -18.15
CA THR A 98 -2.48 -7.46 -17.01
C THR A 98 -2.93 -6.20 -16.26
N LYS A 99 -2.45 -5.02 -16.66
CA LYS A 99 -2.66 -3.74 -15.97
C LYS A 99 -4.12 -3.45 -15.66
N THR A 100 -4.99 -3.42 -16.67
CA THR A 100 -6.40 -3.02 -16.50
C THR A 100 -7.16 -3.97 -15.58
N SER A 101 -7.03 -5.27 -15.79
CA SER A 101 -7.78 -6.29 -15.04
C SER A 101 -7.31 -6.43 -13.60
N LEU A 102 -6.00 -6.37 -13.35
CA LEU A 102 -5.45 -6.43 -11.99
C LEU A 102 -5.70 -5.15 -11.20
N LEU A 103 -5.61 -3.97 -11.81
CA LEU A 103 -5.92 -2.72 -11.11
C LEU A 103 -7.39 -2.66 -10.68
N GLN A 104 -8.32 -3.08 -11.55
CA GLN A 104 -9.74 -3.16 -11.19
C GLN A 104 -9.96 -4.10 -10.00
N LYS A 105 -9.36 -5.29 -10.03
CA LYS A 105 -9.49 -6.26 -8.94
C LYS A 105 -8.83 -5.78 -7.65
N PHE A 106 -7.64 -5.21 -7.75
CA PHE A 106 -6.90 -4.66 -6.63
C PHE A 106 -7.69 -3.54 -5.95
N ALA A 107 -8.25 -2.60 -6.73
CA ALA A 107 -9.09 -1.53 -6.22
C ALA A 107 -10.29 -2.08 -5.43
N LEU A 108 -10.94 -3.14 -5.90
CA LEU A 108 -12.03 -3.80 -5.16
C LEU A 108 -11.55 -4.40 -3.83
N GLU A 109 -10.43 -5.13 -3.84
CA GLU A 109 -9.88 -5.77 -2.63
C GLU A 109 -9.39 -4.76 -1.59
N VAL A 110 -8.87 -3.60 -2.01
CA VAL A 110 -8.31 -2.60 -1.09
C VAL A 110 -9.30 -1.48 -0.73
N TYR A 111 -10.49 -1.44 -1.34
CA TYR A 111 -11.41 -0.30 -1.25
C TYR A 111 -11.73 0.09 0.20
N THR A 112 -12.06 -0.87 1.05
CA THR A 112 -12.41 -0.65 2.47
C THR A 112 -11.26 -0.05 3.29
N PHE A 113 -10.01 -0.20 2.84
CA PHE A 113 -8.81 0.30 3.52
C PHE A 113 -8.42 1.71 3.08
N THR A 114 -9.06 2.26 2.03
CA THR A 114 -8.76 3.62 1.53
C THR A 114 -9.18 4.75 2.47
N GLY A 115 -9.96 4.44 3.51
CA GLY A 115 -10.22 5.39 4.61
C GLY A 115 -8.99 5.68 5.47
N SER A 116 -7.95 4.85 5.39
CA SER A 116 -6.71 5.06 6.11
C SER A 116 -5.84 6.11 5.43
N SER A 117 -5.53 7.20 6.13
CA SER A 117 -4.60 8.22 5.65
C SER A 117 -3.14 7.78 5.67
N CYS A 118 -2.84 6.66 6.34
CA CYS A 118 -1.47 6.12 6.42
C CYS A 118 -1.15 5.10 5.32
N LEU A 119 -2.16 4.61 4.58
CA LEU A 119 -1.96 3.71 3.45
C LEU A 119 -1.97 4.50 2.14
N HIS A 120 -0.97 4.23 1.31
CA HIS A 120 -0.90 4.67 -0.07
C HIS A 120 -0.98 3.45 -0.97
N PHE A 121 -1.50 3.62 -2.18
CA PHE A 121 -1.65 2.53 -3.12
C PHE A 121 -0.91 2.87 -4.41
N SER A 122 -0.06 1.96 -4.83
CA SER A 122 0.69 2.09 -6.07
C SER A 122 0.69 0.79 -6.87
N PHE A 123 1.15 0.85 -8.11
CA PHE A 123 1.55 -0.34 -8.85
C PHE A 123 2.97 -0.18 -9.39
N LEU A 124 3.67 -1.30 -9.57
CA LEU A 124 4.97 -1.38 -10.22
C LEU A 124 4.82 -2.17 -11.52
N SER A 125 5.32 -1.62 -12.62
CA SER A 125 5.38 -2.31 -13.91
C SER A 125 6.58 -3.24 -13.94
N LEU A 126 6.32 -4.55 -14.07
CA LEU A 126 7.36 -5.56 -14.27
C LEU A 126 8.15 -5.35 -15.55
N ASP A 127 7.50 -4.81 -16.58
CA ASP A 127 8.14 -4.55 -17.87
C ASP A 127 9.23 -3.47 -17.76
N LYS A 128 9.21 -2.66 -16.69
CA LYS A 128 10.16 -1.57 -16.45
C LYS A 128 11.13 -1.86 -15.30
N HIS A 129 10.62 -2.41 -14.20
CA HIS A 129 11.35 -2.42 -12.92
C HIS A 129 11.47 -3.83 -12.32
N ARG A 130 11.71 -4.84 -13.17
CA ARG A 130 11.91 -6.23 -12.74
C ARG A 130 13.11 -6.39 -11.80
N GLU A 131 14.26 -5.86 -12.19
CA GLU A 131 15.51 -6.02 -11.42
C GLU A 131 15.38 -5.42 -10.01
N TRP A 132 14.73 -4.27 -9.90
CA TRP A 132 14.40 -3.65 -8.61
C TRP A 132 13.57 -4.57 -7.71
N LEU A 133 12.56 -5.24 -8.27
CA LEU A 133 11.73 -6.18 -7.52
C LEU A 133 12.52 -7.42 -7.11
N GLU A 134 13.31 -7.98 -8.03
CA GLU A 134 14.11 -9.18 -7.77
C GLU A 134 15.12 -8.94 -6.65
N TYR A 135 15.82 -7.80 -6.66
CA TYR A 135 16.71 -7.39 -5.57
C TYR A 135 15.99 -7.35 -4.21
N LEU A 136 14.78 -6.78 -4.13
CA LEU A 136 14.03 -6.77 -2.88
C LEU A 136 13.65 -8.17 -2.42
N LEU A 137 13.25 -9.03 -3.36
CA LEU A 137 12.81 -10.39 -3.04
C LEU A 137 13.95 -11.30 -2.59
N GLU A 138 15.21 -10.99 -2.86
CA GLU A 138 16.37 -11.70 -2.27
C GLU A 138 16.33 -11.72 -0.74
N PHE A 139 15.87 -10.64 -0.11
CA PHE A 139 15.73 -10.54 1.34
C PHE A 139 14.56 -11.35 1.91
N ALA A 140 13.66 -11.85 1.05
CA ALA A 140 12.56 -12.72 1.42
C ALA A 140 12.82 -14.21 1.11
N GLN A 141 13.98 -14.54 0.55
CA GLN A 141 14.40 -15.93 0.34
C GLN A 141 14.94 -16.49 1.67
N ASP A 142 14.48 -17.69 2.06
CA ASP A 142 14.96 -18.34 3.28
C ASP A 142 16.47 -18.65 3.19
N VAL A 143 17.16 -18.50 4.32
CA VAL A 143 18.61 -18.73 4.44
C VAL A 143 18.88 -20.24 4.55
N ALA A 144 18.95 -20.97 3.43
CA ALA A 144 19.85 -22.12 3.17
C ALA A 144 19.50 -22.88 1.87
N PRO A 145 20.46 -23.54 1.20
CA PRO A 145 21.80 -23.09 0.79
C PRO A 145 22.01 -23.25 -0.74
N ILE A 146 22.85 -22.41 -1.34
CA ILE A 146 23.30 -22.54 -2.75
C ILE A 146 24.34 -23.67 -2.80
N PRO A 147 24.37 -24.54 -3.83
CA PRO A 147 25.29 -24.27 -4.93
C PRO A 147 24.78 -24.71 -6.32
N ASN A 148 25.08 -23.86 -7.30
CA ASN A 148 25.23 -24.23 -8.72
C ASN A 148 23.97 -24.60 -9.50
N GLN A 149 23.04 -23.66 -9.57
CA GLN A 149 22.38 -23.40 -10.85
C GLN A 149 22.07 -21.91 -10.87
N TYR A 150 22.73 -21.17 -11.76
CA TYR A 150 22.04 -20.06 -12.42
C TYR A 150 20.88 -20.72 -13.15
N ASP A 151 19.84 -21.02 -12.37
CA ASP A 151 18.69 -21.75 -12.83
C ASP A 151 18.03 -20.78 -13.80
N LYS A 152 18.02 -21.13 -15.08
CA LYS A 152 17.40 -20.29 -16.12
C LYS A 152 15.93 -19.96 -15.77
N HIS A 153 15.35 -20.70 -14.82
CA HIS A 153 14.07 -20.44 -14.18
C HIS A 153 13.98 -19.20 -13.28
N PHE A 154 15.08 -18.59 -12.80
CA PHE A 154 14.99 -17.36 -11.99
C PHE A 154 14.39 -16.20 -12.80
N MET A 155 14.82 -16.06 -14.06
CA MET A 155 14.34 -15.05 -15.01
C MET A 155 12.91 -15.31 -15.50
N GLU A 156 12.36 -16.48 -15.19
CA GLU A 156 11.06 -16.95 -15.69
C GLU A 156 9.95 -16.86 -14.63
N ARG A 157 10.26 -16.41 -13.41
CA ARG A 157 9.23 -16.25 -12.38
C ARG A 157 8.26 -15.15 -12.76
N ASP A 158 6.98 -15.52 -12.80
CA ASP A 158 5.87 -14.59 -12.92
C ASP A 158 5.54 -13.99 -11.55
N TYR A 159 5.97 -12.75 -11.33
CA TYR A 159 5.61 -11.96 -10.14
C TYR A 159 4.29 -11.20 -10.29
N THR A 160 3.59 -11.36 -11.42
CA THR A 160 2.33 -10.67 -11.68
C THR A 160 1.29 -11.04 -10.61
N GLY A 161 0.72 -10.02 -9.96
CA GLY A 161 -0.24 -10.15 -8.87
C GLY A 161 0.37 -10.23 -7.47
N TYR A 162 1.69 -10.19 -7.34
CA TYR A 162 2.34 -10.01 -6.04
C TYR A 162 1.94 -8.63 -5.48
N VAL A 163 1.85 -8.53 -4.16
CA VAL A 163 1.62 -7.24 -3.48
C VAL A 163 2.68 -7.06 -2.39
N LEU A 164 3.31 -5.90 -2.39
CA LEU A 164 4.29 -5.50 -1.38
C LEU A 164 3.68 -4.41 -0.51
N ALA A 165 3.81 -4.51 0.81
CA ALA A 165 3.57 -3.37 1.69
C ALA A 165 4.92 -2.82 2.15
N LEU A 166 5.29 -1.65 1.64
CA LEU A 166 6.61 -1.05 1.79
C LEU A 166 6.62 0.02 2.88
N ASN A 167 7.43 -0.18 3.93
CA ASN A 167 7.62 0.82 4.98
C ASN A 167 8.94 1.55 4.77
N GLY A 168 8.88 2.70 4.10
CA GLY A 168 10.04 3.52 3.77
C GLY A 168 10.93 3.86 4.97
N HIS A 169 10.31 4.30 6.06
CA HIS A 169 10.99 4.76 7.27
C HIS A 169 11.67 3.62 8.05
N LYS A 170 10.97 2.50 8.25
CA LYS A 170 11.50 1.34 9.00
C LYS A 170 12.29 0.36 8.12
N LYS A 171 12.39 0.62 6.82
CA LYS A 171 13.14 -0.18 5.83
C LYS A 171 12.82 -1.67 5.90
N TYR A 172 11.53 -1.99 5.81
CA TYR A 172 11.08 -3.37 5.60
C TYR A 172 9.94 -3.41 4.60
N PHE A 173 9.67 -4.60 4.09
CA PHE A 173 8.45 -4.89 3.37
C PHE A 173 7.74 -6.13 3.91
N CYS A 174 6.43 -6.18 3.74
CA CYS A 174 5.64 -7.41 3.85
C CYS A 174 5.28 -7.90 2.45
N LEU A 175 5.22 -9.21 2.25
CA LEU A 175 4.99 -9.82 0.95
C LEU A 175 3.69 -10.64 0.93
N PHE A 176 2.82 -10.33 -0.03
CA PHE A 176 1.70 -11.18 -0.44
C PHE A 176 2.06 -11.91 -1.72
N LYS A 177 1.89 -13.23 -1.73
CA LYS A 177 2.02 -14.07 -2.92
C LYS A 177 0.63 -14.57 -3.34
N PRO A 178 0.22 -14.43 -4.61
CA PRO A 178 -0.99 -15.08 -5.12
C PRO A 178 -0.98 -16.57 -4.83
N GLN A 179 -2.13 -17.13 -4.48
CA GLN A 179 -2.26 -18.58 -4.40
C GLN A 179 -2.14 -19.15 -5.82
N LYS A 180 -1.24 -20.11 -6.02
CA LYS A 180 -1.20 -20.89 -7.26
C LYS A 180 -2.50 -21.70 -7.32
N THR A 181 -3.22 -21.61 -8.44
CA THR A 181 -4.34 -22.51 -8.69
C THR A 181 -3.79 -23.90 -8.99
N VAL A 182 -4.40 -24.94 -8.43
CA VAL A 182 -3.93 -26.35 -8.50
C VAL A 182 -3.58 -26.82 -9.92
N GLU A 183 -4.20 -26.25 -10.96
CA GLU A 183 -3.91 -26.55 -12.37
C GLU A 183 -2.48 -26.12 -12.84
N GLU A 184 -1.84 -25.14 -12.20
CA GLU A 184 -0.46 -24.73 -12.54
C GLU A 184 0.62 -25.65 -11.95
N GLU A 185 0.31 -26.40 -10.89
CA GLU A 185 1.24 -27.38 -10.31
C GLU A 185 1.33 -28.66 -11.15
N GLU A 186 0.22 -29.09 -11.77
CA GLU A 186 0.19 -30.26 -12.66
C GLU A 186 0.93 -30.03 -13.99
N ALA A 187 0.95 -28.78 -14.50
CA ALA A 187 1.70 -28.43 -15.70
C ALA A 187 3.24 -28.48 -15.50
N MET A 188 3.72 -28.22 -14.28
CA MET A 188 5.15 -28.27 -13.95
C MET A 188 5.62 -29.68 -13.55
N GLY A 189 4.70 -30.54 -13.10
CA GLY A 189 4.99 -31.93 -12.68
C GLY A 189 4.98 -32.97 -13.80
N SER A 190 4.58 -32.63 -15.02
CA SER A 190 4.36 -33.60 -16.11
C SER A 190 5.55 -33.81 -17.08
N CYS A 191 6.74 -33.25 -16.80
CA CYS A 191 7.91 -33.41 -17.68
C CYS A 191 8.92 -34.48 -17.25
N SER A 192 8.62 -35.28 -16.22
CA SER A 192 9.39 -36.48 -15.91
C SER A 192 8.44 -37.67 -15.82
N ASP A 193 8.26 -38.37 -16.94
CA ASP A 193 8.35 -39.84 -17.01
C ASP A 193 7.65 -40.40 -18.26
N LEU A 194 8.35 -41.37 -18.87
CA LEU A 194 7.88 -42.43 -19.78
C LEU A 194 7.80 -42.15 -21.30
N ASP A 195 8.93 -42.47 -21.92
CA ASP A 195 9.06 -43.21 -23.18
C ASP A 195 8.08 -44.41 -23.28
N SER A 196 7.16 -44.42 -24.26
CA SER A 196 6.67 -45.62 -24.99
C SER A 196 5.47 -45.34 -25.92
N SER A 197 5.73 -45.45 -27.23
CA SER A 197 4.90 -46.00 -28.33
C SER A 197 3.47 -45.50 -28.65
N LEU A 198 3.40 -44.83 -29.82
CA LEU A 198 2.54 -45.06 -31.01
C LEU A 198 1.00 -45.19 -30.95
N HIS A 199 0.37 -44.45 -31.89
CA HIS A 199 -0.85 -44.70 -32.69
C HIS A 199 -2.12 -43.83 -32.47
N LEU A 200 -2.31 -42.91 -33.43
CA LEU A 200 -3.46 -42.73 -34.34
C LEU A 200 -4.88 -42.59 -33.76
N GLY A 201 -5.51 -41.43 -34.02
CA GLY A 201 -6.98 -41.28 -34.02
C GLY A 201 -7.47 -39.84 -33.98
N GLU A 202 -7.90 -39.32 -35.12
CA GLU A 202 -8.47 -37.98 -35.30
C GLU A 202 -9.84 -37.77 -34.61
N SER A 203 -10.13 -36.48 -34.39
CA SER A 203 -11.45 -35.83 -34.37
C SER A 203 -12.28 -35.89 -33.07
N ARG A 204 -12.34 -34.74 -32.39
CA ARG A 204 -13.56 -33.90 -32.36
C ARG A 204 -13.23 -32.54 -31.74
N GLY A 205 -13.24 -31.51 -32.58
CA GLY A 205 -13.10 -30.12 -32.16
C GLY A 205 -14.12 -29.78 -31.08
N LYS A 206 -13.62 -29.41 -29.91
CA LYS A 206 -14.31 -28.59 -28.94
C LYS A 206 -13.38 -27.43 -28.64
N SER A 207 -13.61 -26.33 -29.35
CA SER A 207 -13.03 -25.03 -29.04
C SER A 207 -13.56 -24.58 -27.67
N SER A 208 -13.00 -25.12 -26.59
CA SER A 208 -13.15 -24.54 -25.26
C SER A 208 -12.37 -23.23 -25.26
N GLY A 209 -13.09 -22.11 -25.18
CA GLY A 209 -12.53 -20.76 -25.16
C GLY A 209 -11.35 -20.64 -24.20
N LEU A 210 -10.15 -20.61 -24.78
CA LEU A 210 -8.88 -20.41 -24.12
C LEU A 210 -8.64 -18.90 -24.03
N GLY A 211 -9.36 -18.23 -23.13
CA GLY A 211 -9.19 -16.79 -22.95
C GLY A 211 -9.89 -16.32 -21.70
N SER A 212 -9.14 -15.71 -20.77
CA SER A 212 -9.63 -15.06 -19.54
C SER A 212 -9.76 -15.91 -18.26
N ARG A 213 -8.98 -17.00 -18.09
CA ARG A 213 -8.86 -17.70 -16.79
C ARG A 213 -7.64 -17.34 -15.89
N PRO A 214 -6.49 -16.80 -16.36
CA PRO A 214 -5.30 -16.65 -15.48
C PRO A 214 -5.40 -15.60 -14.36
N ILE A 215 -6.28 -14.58 -14.49
CA ILE A 215 -6.32 -13.44 -13.55
C ILE A 215 -7.38 -13.63 -12.45
N LYS A 216 -8.39 -14.49 -12.68
CA LYS A 216 -9.58 -14.58 -11.81
C LYS A 216 -9.23 -15.00 -10.38
N GLY A 217 -8.17 -15.78 -10.18
CA GLY A 217 -7.67 -16.20 -8.86
C GLY A 217 -6.63 -15.28 -8.23
N LYS A 218 -5.90 -14.47 -9.02
CA LYS A 218 -4.85 -13.58 -8.51
C LYS A 218 -5.47 -12.53 -7.58
N LEU A 219 -4.82 -12.23 -6.44
CA LEU A 219 -5.33 -11.34 -5.37
C LEU A 219 -6.49 -11.89 -4.51
N SER A 220 -6.88 -13.15 -4.67
CA SER A 220 -7.81 -13.76 -3.70
C SER A 220 -7.22 -13.70 -2.29
N LYS A 221 -8.03 -13.33 -1.29
CA LYS A 221 -7.63 -13.14 0.11
C LYS A 221 -6.68 -11.95 0.35
N LEU A 222 -6.52 -11.04 -0.61
CA LEU A 222 -5.74 -9.82 -0.40
C LEU A 222 -6.36 -8.96 0.71
N SER A 223 -7.68 -8.81 0.74
CA SER A 223 -8.41 -8.16 1.83
C SER A 223 -8.05 -8.71 3.22
N LEU A 224 -8.06 -10.04 3.40
CA LEU A 224 -7.63 -10.68 4.65
C LEU A 224 -6.15 -10.41 4.97
N TRP A 225 -5.28 -10.43 3.95
CA TRP A 225 -3.87 -10.07 4.14
C TRP A 225 -3.69 -8.61 4.57
N MET A 226 -4.51 -7.69 4.05
CA MET A 226 -4.54 -6.27 4.43
C MET A 226 -5.01 -6.07 5.88
N GLU A 227 -5.97 -6.86 6.36
CA GLU A 227 -6.37 -6.85 7.79
C GLU A 227 -5.18 -7.22 8.67
N ARG A 228 -4.51 -8.34 8.35
CA ARG A 228 -3.30 -8.78 9.07
C ARG A 228 -2.15 -7.79 9.00
N LEU A 229 -2.03 -7.08 7.87
CA LEU A 229 -1.05 -6.00 7.70
C LEU A 229 -1.29 -4.87 8.71
N LEU A 230 -2.56 -4.47 8.88
CA LEU A 230 -2.97 -3.43 9.84
C LEU A 230 -2.85 -3.88 11.29
N GLU A 231 -3.13 -5.15 11.58
CA GLU A 231 -2.86 -5.76 12.90
C GLU A 231 -1.36 -5.86 13.21
N GLY A 232 -0.50 -5.81 12.19
CA GLY A 232 0.94 -5.94 12.32
C GLY A 232 1.42 -7.38 12.51
N SER A 233 0.61 -8.38 12.14
CA SER A 233 0.88 -9.82 12.32
C SER A 233 1.61 -10.48 11.15
N LEU A 234 1.97 -9.72 10.10
CA LEU A 234 2.69 -10.21 8.92
C LEU A 234 4.20 -10.27 9.15
N GLN A 235 4.85 -11.24 8.47
CA GLN A 235 6.31 -11.31 8.36
C GLN A 235 6.87 -10.04 7.73
N ARG A 236 7.94 -9.52 8.31
CA ARG A 236 8.66 -8.33 7.82
C ARG A 236 10.04 -8.73 7.33
N PHE A 237 10.34 -8.37 6.10
CA PHE A 237 11.65 -8.56 5.48
C PHE A 237 12.38 -7.22 5.51
N TYR A 238 13.42 -7.15 6.34
CA TYR A 238 14.20 -5.92 6.51
C TYR A 238 15.29 -5.83 5.45
N ILE A 239 15.53 -4.62 4.97
CA ILE A 239 16.55 -4.34 3.95
C ILE A 239 17.51 -3.26 4.45
N PRO A 240 18.79 -3.27 4.02
CA PRO A 240 19.76 -2.26 4.42
C PRO A 240 19.45 -0.88 3.82
N SER A 241 19.04 -0.87 2.56
CA SER A 241 18.72 0.33 1.77
C SER A 241 17.72 -0.01 0.67
N TRP A 242 16.97 1.03 0.29
CA TRP A 242 16.06 1.01 -0.83
C TRP A 242 16.84 1.10 -2.16
N PRO A 243 16.65 0.17 -3.12
CA PRO A 243 17.31 0.24 -4.43
C PRO A 243 16.72 1.37 -5.29
N GLU A 244 17.52 1.96 -6.17
CA GLU A 244 17.07 3.04 -7.06
C GLU A 244 16.14 2.50 -8.16
N LEU A 245 15.13 3.28 -8.55
CA LEU A 245 14.32 3.02 -9.73
C LEU A 245 14.86 3.89 -10.87
N ASP A 246 15.47 3.24 -11.85
CA ASP A 246 15.90 3.84 -13.12
C ASP A 246 14.75 3.85 -14.15
#